data_AF-A0A2D8RIT6-F1
#
_entry.id   AF-A0A2D8RIT6-F1
#
_cell.length_a   1.000
_cell.length_b   1.000
_cell.length_c   1.000
_cell.angle_alpha   90.00
_cell.angle_beta   90.00
_cell.angle_gamma   90.00
#
_symmetry.space_group_name_H-M   'P 1'
#
loop_
_entity.id
_entity.type
_entity.pdbx_description
1 polymer ?
#
loop_
_entity_poly.entity_id
_entity_poly.type
_entity_poly.pdbx_seq_one_letter_code
_entity_poly.pdbx_strand_id
1 'polypeptide(L)'
;MPEGEPSDDVIEEDDSEMVTVWAPEPSNQGDGILSTSIEEWINEVKFETTEDVPIPERLVDQVIGQEAGSVVIKKAAEQRRHMLMIGDPGTGKSMLARSMTDLLPQDALEDVLVYPNED
;
A
#
# COMPACT_ATOMS: atom_id res chain seq x y z
N MET A 1 -22.87 43.62 36.70
CA MET A 1 -22.04 42.52 36.20
C MET A 1 -22.86 41.83 35.13
N PRO A 2 -22.42 41.79 33.86
CA PRO A 2 -23.14 41.07 32.83
C PRO A 2 -22.66 39.61 32.76
N GLU A 3 -23.62 38.73 32.56
CA GLU A 3 -23.49 37.27 32.41
C GLU A 3 -22.70 36.92 31.14
N GLY A 4 -21.83 35.91 31.24
CA GLY A 4 -21.11 35.37 30.08
C GLY A 4 -21.94 34.28 29.41
N GLU A 5 -22.16 34.41 28.10
CA GLU A 5 -22.70 33.33 27.28
C GLU A 5 -21.64 32.23 27.08
N PRO A 6 -22.01 30.94 27.08
CA PRO A 6 -21.10 29.88 26.67
C PRO A 6 -20.98 29.92 25.14
N SER A 7 -19.74 30.00 24.65
CA SER A 7 -19.45 29.76 23.24
C SER A 7 -19.78 28.31 22.91
N ASP A 8 -20.84 28.12 22.13
CA ASP A 8 -21.14 26.86 21.47
C ASP A 8 -20.05 26.66 20.40
N ASP A 9 -19.01 25.91 20.74
CA ASP A 9 -18.02 25.45 19.77
C ASP A 9 -18.72 24.46 18.84
N VAL A 10 -19.35 25.01 17.81
CA VAL A 10 -19.81 24.26 16.65
C VAL A 10 -18.57 23.64 16.03
N ILE A 11 -18.38 22.35 16.29
CA ILE A 11 -17.43 21.53 15.53
C ILE A 11 -18.00 21.50 14.11
N GLU A 12 -17.45 22.31 13.21
CA GLU A 12 -17.66 22.13 11.79
C GLU A 12 -17.12 20.74 11.44
N GLU A 13 -18.03 19.79 11.20
CA GLU A 13 -17.67 18.54 10.52
C GLU A 13 -17.26 18.92 9.10
N ASP A 14 -15.95 19.08 8.92
CA ASP A 14 -15.32 19.15 7.63
C ASP A 14 -15.53 17.81 6.92
N ASP A 15 -16.64 17.70 6.21
CA ASP A 15 -17.03 16.59 5.32
C ASP A 15 -16.14 16.54 4.06
N SER A 16 -14.92 17.10 4.13
CA SER A 16 -13.91 16.89 3.13
C SER A 16 -13.48 15.42 3.24
N GLU A 17 -13.85 14.63 2.23
CA GLU A 17 -13.25 13.31 2.02
C GLU A 17 -11.73 13.52 2.10
N MET A 18 -11.13 13.05 3.20
CA MET A 18 -9.70 13.23 3.44
C MET A 18 -8.94 12.37 2.42
N VAL A 19 -8.75 12.90 1.22
CA VAL A 19 -7.86 12.35 0.20
C VAL A 19 -6.47 12.70 0.66
N THR A 20 -5.94 11.91 1.57
CA THR A 20 -4.54 12.03 1.90
C THR A 20 -3.74 11.54 0.69
N VAL A 21 -3.02 12.46 0.06
CA VAL A 21 -2.04 12.15 -0.99
C VAL A 21 -0.80 11.61 -0.27
N TRP A 22 -0.67 10.28 -0.25
CA TRP A 22 0.34 9.55 0.55
C TRP A 22 1.64 9.24 -0.20
N ALA A 23 1.76 9.64 -1.46
CA ALA A 23 3.05 9.67 -2.15
C ALA A 23 3.64 11.06 -1.90
N PRO A 24 4.59 11.24 -0.95
CA PRO A 24 5.42 12.44 -1.00
C PRO A 24 6.03 12.51 -2.41
N GLU A 25 6.16 13.71 -2.98
CA GLU A 25 7.08 13.88 -4.11
C GLU A 25 8.37 13.17 -3.74
N PRO A 26 8.98 12.38 -4.66
CA PRO A 26 10.19 11.65 -4.34
C PRO A 26 11.16 12.65 -3.74
N SER A 27 11.33 12.59 -2.41
CA SER A 27 12.37 13.36 -1.78
C SER A 27 13.65 12.89 -2.47
N ASN A 28 14.52 13.82 -2.89
CA ASN A 28 15.87 13.53 -3.42
C ASN A 28 16.78 12.75 -2.43
N GLN A 29 16.18 12.11 -1.43
CA GLN A 29 16.75 11.35 -0.36
C GLN A 29 16.07 9.98 -0.35
N GLY A 30 16.37 9.19 -1.37
CA GLY A 30 15.88 7.83 -1.57
C GLY A 30 16.50 7.33 -2.85
N ASP A 31 17.42 6.38 -2.71
CA ASP A 31 18.34 5.86 -3.71
C ASP A 31 19.40 6.86 -4.18
N GLY A 32 20.55 6.81 -3.51
CA GLY A 32 21.75 7.47 -4.01
C GLY A 32 22.02 6.98 -5.43
N ILE A 33 21.98 7.89 -6.40
CA ILE A 33 22.35 7.58 -7.78
C ILE A 33 23.75 7.00 -7.73
N LEU A 34 23.89 5.72 -8.05
CA LEU A 34 25.17 5.06 -8.12
C LEU A 34 25.98 5.75 -9.23
N SER A 35 27.11 6.36 -8.87
CA SER A 35 28.04 6.96 -9.84
C SER A 35 28.84 5.91 -10.62
N THR A 36 28.79 4.67 -10.15
CA THR A 36 29.44 3.50 -10.73
C THR A 36 28.74 3.09 -12.02
N SER A 37 29.51 2.60 -13.00
CA SER A 37 28.94 2.10 -14.25
C SER A 37 28.12 0.82 -14.02
N ILE A 38 27.11 0.56 -14.86
CA ILE A 38 26.30 -0.67 -14.79
C ILE A 38 27.20 -1.91 -14.93
N GLU A 39 28.25 -1.84 -15.74
CA GLU A 39 29.23 -2.91 -15.95
C GLU A 39 30.04 -3.22 -14.70
N GLU A 40 30.47 -2.20 -13.94
CA GLU A 40 31.15 -2.41 -12.67
C GLU A 40 30.21 -2.98 -11.62
N TRP A 41 28.96 -2.49 -11.54
CA TRP A 41 27.97 -3.01 -10.60
C TRP A 41 27.66 -4.49 -10.85
N ILE A 42 27.41 -4.89 -12.10
CA ILE A 42 27.07 -6.29 -12.40
C ILE A 42 28.22 -7.26 -12.11
N ASN A 43 29.48 -6.80 -12.21
CA ASN A 43 30.65 -7.59 -11.84
C ASN A 43 30.76 -7.84 -10.33
N GLU A 44 30.14 -7.01 -9.48
CA GLU A 44 30.08 -7.22 -8.04
C GLU A 44 29.01 -8.27 -7.64
N VAL A 45 27.95 -8.40 -8.44
CA VAL A 45 26.86 -9.35 -8.17
C VAL A 45 27.28 -10.75 -8.62
N LYS A 46 27.44 -11.67 -7.66
CA LYS A 46 27.89 -13.04 -7.93
C LYS A 46 26.70 -13.97 -8.19
N PHE A 47 26.33 -14.15 -9.45
CA PHE A 47 25.39 -15.18 -9.91
C PHE A 47 25.76 -15.63 -11.33
N GLU A 48 25.49 -16.89 -11.66
CA GLU A 48 25.73 -17.41 -13.02
C GLU A 48 24.43 -17.43 -13.82
N THR A 49 23.31 -17.75 -13.16
CA THR A 49 21.99 -17.85 -13.78
C THR A 49 20.92 -17.20 -12.92
N THR A 50 19.75 -16.94 -13.50
CA THR A 50 18.59 -16.44 -12.75
C THR A 50 18.02 -17.45 -11.76
N GLU A 51 18.44 -18.72 -11.83
CA GLU A 51 18.03 -19.75 -10.84
C GLU A 51 18.73 -19.54 -9.49
N ASP A 52 19.90 -18.88 -9.48
CA ASP A 52 20.67 -18.59 -8.26
C ASP A 52 20.09 -17.42 -7.46
N VAL A 53 19.15 -16.66 -8.04
CA VAL A 53 18.59 -15.45 -7.45
C VAL A 53 17.44 -15.84 -6.50
N PRO A 54 17.54 -15.55 -5.19
CA PRO A 54 16.48 -15.88 -4.25
C PRO A 54 15.23 -15.03 -4.51
N ILE A 55 14.08 -15.69 -4.68
CA ILE A 55 12.78 -15.04 -4.87
C ILE A 55 12.07 -14.94 -3.51
N PRO A 56 11.64 -13.74 -3.08
CA PRO A 56 10.86 -13.59 -1.85
C PRO A 56 9.55 -14.38 -1.88
N GLU A 57 9.17 -14.99 -0.76
CA GLU A 57 7.93 -15.79 -0.67
C GLU A 57 6.65 -14.93 -0.76
N ARG A 58 6.69 -13.72 -0.20
CA ARG A 58 5.53 -12.83 -0.16
C ARG A 58 5.47 -11.95 -1.41
N LEU A 59 4.29 -11.88 -2.04
CA LEU A 59 4.08 -11.05 -3.24
C LEU A 59 4.40 -9.57 -3.00
N VAL A 60 4.16 -9.05 -1.78
CA VAL A 60 4.44 -7.65 -1.44
C VAL A 60 5.93 -7.31 -1.51
N ASP A 61 6.81 -8.29 -1.25
CA ASP A 61 8.27 -8.10 -1.26
C ASP A 61 8.86 -8.34 -2.67
N GLN A 62 8.04 -8.80 -3.63
CA GLN A 62 8.42 -8.94 -5.05
C GLN A 62 8.14 -7.68 -5.87
N VAL A 63 7.47 -6.67 -5.29
CA VAL A 63 7.19 -5.42 -5.99
C VAL A 63 8.44 -4.55 -6.04
N ILE A 64 8.83 -4.13 -7.23
CA ILE A 64 10.07 -3.38 -7.49
C ILE A 64 9.75 -1.90 -7.72
N GLY A 65 10.51 -0.99 -7.08
CA GLY A 65 10.43 0.46 -7.31
C GLY A 65 9.15 1.13 -6.82
N GLN A 66 8.46 0.51 -5.85
CA GLN A 66 7.24 1.01 -5.23
C GLN A 66 7.31 0.84 -3.71
N GLU A 67 8.39 1.32 -3.09
CA GLU A 67 8.64 1.16 -1.65
C GLU A 67 7.50 1.79 -0.83
N ALA A 68 7.08 3.01 -1.19
CA ALA A 68 5.96 3.69 -0.54
C ALA A 68 4.65 2.90 -0.67
N GLY A 69 4.35 2.35 -1.86
CA GLY A 69 3.16 1.54 -2.10
C GLY A 69 3.12 0.28 -1.25
N SER A 70 4.27 -0.40 -1.10
CA SER A 70 4.39 -1.62 -0.29
C SER A 70 4.07 -1.38 1.20
N VAL A 71 4.54 -0.26 1.76
CA VAL A 71 4.30 0.10 3.17
C VAL A 71 2.84 0.47 3.40
N VAL A 72 2.23 1.20 2.45
CA VAL A 72 0.82 1.58 2.53
C VAL A 72 -0.08 0.35 2.47
N ILE A 73 0.22 -0.62 1.60
CA ILE A 73 -0.54 -1.87 1.51
C ILE A 73 -0.49 -2.67 2.81
N LYS A 74 0.70 -2.79 3.42
CA LYS A 74 0.86 -3.49 4.71
C LYS A 74 -0.04 -2.86 5.77
N LYS A 75 -0.05 -1.52 5.89
CA LYS A 75 -0.91 -0.80 6.82
C LYS A 75 -2.40 -0.90 6.47
N ALA A 76 -2.74 -0.84 5.19
CA ALA A 76 -4.12 -0.91 4.72
C ALA A 76 -4.73 -2.30 4.96
N ALA A 77 -3.94 -3.37 4.80
CA ALA A 77 -4.34 -4.75 5.08
C ALA A 77 -4.61 -4.95 6.58
N GLU A 78 -3.73 -4.46 7.45
CA GLU A 78 -3.90 -4.52 8.91
C GLU A 78 -5.16 -3.78 9.37
N GLN A 79 -5.43 -2.60 8.79
CA GLN A 79 -6.56 -1.75 9.17
C GLN A 79 -7.85 -2.01 8.39
N ARG A 80 -7.87 -2.97 7.45
CA ARG A 80 -9.01 -3.26 6.56
C ARG A 80 -9.58 -2.03 5.84
N ARG A 81 -8.70 -1.16 5.36
CA ARG A 81 -9.13 0.04 4.62
C ARG A 81 -9.28 -0.26 3.14
N HIS A 82 -10.24 0.39 2.50
CA HIS A 82 -10.35 0.41 1.04
C HIS A 82 -9.16 1.16 0.44
N MET A 83 -8.74 0.72 -0.76
CA MET A 83 -7.63 1.32 -1.48
C MET A 83 -8.07 1.69 -2.90
N LEU A 84 -7.66 2.88 -3.34
CA LEU A 84 -7.70 3.28 -4.74
C LEU A 84 -6.28 3.33 -5.28
N MET A 85 -5.99 2.54 -6.32
CA MET A 85 -4.69 2.53 -6.99
C MET A 85 -4.77 3.26 -8.32
N ILE A 86 -3.99 4.33 -8.47
CA ILE A 86 -3.93 5.16 -9.68
C ILE A 86 -2.53 5.02 -10.30
N GLY A 87 -2.46 4.84 -11.62
CA GLY A 87 -1.20 4.82 -12.36
C GLY A 87 -1.38 4.22 -13.75
N ASP A 88 -0.31 4.25 -14.56
CA ASP A 88 -0.34 3.76 -15.95
C ASP A 88 -0.56 2.25 -16.04
N PRO A 89 -1.17 1.72 -17.12
CA PRO A 89 -1.32 0.28 -17.29
C PRO A 89 0.05 -0.43 -17.26
N GLY A 90 0.12 -1.61 -16.63
CA GLY A 90 1.37 -2.38 -16.53
C GLY A 90 2.29 -2.02 -15.34
N THR A 91 1.93 -1.04 -14.51
CA THR A 91 2.72 -0.61 -13.33
C THR A 91 2.57 -1.47 -12.07
N GLY A 92 1.99 -2.67 -12.18
CA GLY A 92 1.90 -3.59 -11.04
C GLY A 92 0.73 -3.36 -10.06
N LYS A 93 -0.26 -2.51 -10.38
CA LYS A 93 -1.48 -2.31 -9.55
C LYS A 93 -2.18 -3.62 -9.16
N SER A 94 -2.37 -4.55 -10.11
CA SER A 94 -3.01 -5.83 -9.81
C SER A 94 -2.13 -6.74 -8.93
N MET A 95 -0.81 -6.63 -9.05
CA MET A 95 0.15 -7.37 -8.21
C MET A 95 0.11 -6.86 -6.77
N LEU A 96 0.07 -5.53 -6.60
CA LEU A 96 -0.13 -4.86 -5.33
C LEU A 96 -1.46 -5.28 -4.67
N ALA A 97 -2.57 -5.29 -5.42
CA ALA A 97 -3.88 -5.74 -4.93
C ALA A 97 -3.85 -7.19 -4.39
N ARG A 98 -3.23 -8.11 -5.13
CA ARG A 98 -3.08 -9.51 -4.69
C ARG A 98 -2.18 -9.63 -3.47
N SER A 99 -1.13 -8.83 -3.40
CA SER A 99 -0.25 -8.78 -2.24
C SER A 99 -1.00 -8.34 -0.97
N MET A 100 -2.04 -7.51 -1.11
CA MET A 100 -2.88 -7.12 0.00
C MET A 100 -3.72 -8.29 0.55
N THR A 101 -4.26 -9.15 -0.32
CA THR A 101 -5.08 -10.29 0.12
C THR A 101 -4.28 -11.31 0.91
N ASP A 102 -3.00 -11.49 0.59
CA ASP A 102 -2.09 -12.38 1.32
C ASP A 102 -1.78 -11.88 2.74
N LEU A 103 -1.90 -10.57 2.96
CA LEU A 103 -1.65 -9.90 4.23
C LEU A 103 -2.90 -9.74 5.09
N LEU A 104 -4.09 -10.02 4.55
CA LEU A 104 -5.31 -9.97 5.33
C LEU A 104 -5.26 -11.04 6.43
N PRO A 105 -5.70 -10.72 7.66
CA PRO A 105 -5.81 -11.72 8.71
C PRO A 105 -6.70 -12.87 8.23
N GLN A 106 -6.27 -14.11 8.49
CA GLN A 106 -7.10 -15.30 8.27
C GLN A 106 -8.17 -15.36 9.37
N ASP A 107 -9.15 -14.47 9.29
CA ASP A 107 -10.38 -14.61 10.07
C ASP A 107 -11.14 -15.85 9.60
N ALA A 108 -12.10 -16.29 10.41
CA ALA A 108 -12.99 -17.37 10.04
C ALA A 108 -13.73 -16.99 8.74
N LEU A 109 -13.49 -17.73 7.67
CA LEU A 109 -14.26 -17.61 6.45
C LEU A 109 -15.70 -18.03 6.75
N GLU A 110 -16.65 -17.21 6.33
CA GLU A 110 -18.07 -17.45 6.53
C GLU A 110 -18.70 -18.00 5.24
N ASP A 111 -19.48 -19.07 5.37
CA ASP A 111 -20.29 -19.59 4.28
C ASP A 111 -21.63 -18.85 4.23
N VAL A 112 -22.01 -18.37 3.04
CA VAL A 112 -23.28 -17.67 2.82
C VAL A 112 -24.28 -18.61 2.13
N LEU A 113 -25.36 -18.94 2.83
CA LEU A 113 -26.46 -19.78 2.32
C LEU A 113 -27.69 -18.92 2.05
N VAL A 114 -28.35 -19.13 0.90
CA VAL A 114 -29.59 -18.45 0.56
C VAL A 114 -30.71 -19.48 0.50
N TYR A 115 -31.77 -19.24 1.28
CA TYR A 115 -32.99 -20.04 1.26
C TYR A 115 -34.10 -19.30 0.51
N PRO A 116 -34.99 -20.02 -0.19
CA PRO A 116 -36.20 -19.40 -0.73
C PRO A 116 -37.01 -18.83 0.43
N ASN A 117 -37.52 -17.61 0.25
CA ASN A 117 -38.46 -17.01 1.20
C ASN A 117 -39.78 -17.79 1.09
N GLU A 118 -40.21 -18.43 2.18
CA GLU A 118 -41.54 -19.07 2.23
C GLU A 118 -42.60 -17.97 2.41
N ASP A 119 -43.53 -17.84 1.46
CA ASP A 119 -44.76 -17.04 1.63
C ASP A 119 -45.75 -17.73 2.59
#